data_AF-A0A9W7BRJ0-F1
#
_entry.id   AF-A0A9W7BRJ0-F1
#
_cell.length_a   1.000
_cell.length_b   1.000
_cell.length_c   1.000
_cell.angle_alpha   90.00
_cell.angle_beta   90.00
_cell.angle_gamma   90.00
#
_symmetry.space_group_name_H-M   'P 1'
#
loop_
_entity.id
_entity.type
_entity.pdbx_description
1 polymer ?
#
loop_
_entity_poly.entity_id
_entity_poly.type
_entity_poly.pdbx_seq_one_letter_code
_entity_poly.pdbx_strand_id
1 'polypeptide(L)'
;MASAQELLGDPAGHSDAAYWDEWFDKVSSGNAFEWYCSTTDLLPVLSDLLPSSSTPPHLLHAGTGNSDAPFEMALAGFPLAVACDISTVAIAEMNKKKRNREQQQQQHFPDLTFAVVDILSEVESTYVDEFDAVIDKGLFDAMMCDDSTATREKALRMFENLKSMMKDGAIYFCVSLAEEHVIKLFLHILDSNPQTWSLDLLPLTPSSNKSSLRPFAFVLKKSPPSASPPTFSDLSAKITSSRSEYTNKKQKPRTLLTLDVKPYDAECDLNELTSRLKSNADLSGGKFTVGWKETSLVEIGFGIKKLRIQCVVDSDDVDDLCDFIAEIEEDEVQSVDVDWEESAPIADLSDFIKC
;
A
#
# COMPACT_ATOMS: atom_id res chain seq x y z
N MET A 1 -12.37 -6.22 15.65
CA MET A 1 -13.39 -5.26 15.18
C MET A 1 -13.76 -5.68 13.78
N ALA A 2 -15.04 -5.69 13.43
CA ALA A 2 -15.44 -5.92 12.04
C ALA A 2 -14.78 -4.84 11.17
N SER A 3 -14.28 -5.21 9.99
CA SER A 3 -13.72 -4.23 9.06
C SER A 3 -14.81 -3.25 8.63
N ALA A 4 -14.41 -2.03 8.26
CA ALA A 4 -15.30 -1.03 7.66
C ALA A 4 -16.24 -1.61 6.59
N GLN A 5 -15.66 -2.46 5.75
CA GLN A 5 -16.29 -3.11 4.62
C GLN A 5 -17.35 -4.14 5.07
N GLU A 6 -17.15 -4.79 6.22
CA GLU A 6 -18.14 -5.69 6.83
C GLU A 6 -19.32 -4.92 7.46
N LEU A 7 -19.12 -3.66 7.87
CA LEU A 7 -20.15 -2.84 8.52
C LEU A 7 -20.99 -2.02 7.54
N LEU A 8 -20.41 -1.57 6.43
CA LEU A 8 -21.01 -0.59 5.53
C LEU A 8 -21.05 -1.01 4.04
N GLY A 9 -20.42 -2.13 3.69
CA GLY A 9 -20.32 -2.61 2.31
C GLY A 9 -19.11 -2.02 1.57
N ASP A 10 -19.12 -2.16 0.24
CA ASP A 10 -18.08 -1.65 -0.64
C ASP A 10 -18.18 -0.12 -0.76
N PRO A 11 -17.13 0.65 -0.41
CA PRO A 11 -17.15 2.10 -0.56
C PRO A 11 -17.12 2.59 -2.01
N ALA A 12 -16.87 1.71 -3.00
CA ALA A 12 -16.87 2.09 -4.40
C ALA A 12 -18.23 2.64 -4.86
N GLY A 13 -18.21 3.79 -5.54
CA GLY A 13 -19.37 4.44 -6.14
C GLY A 13 -20.04 5.50 -5.27
N HIS A 14 -19.59 5.66 -4.03
CA HIS A 14 -20.09 6.67 -3.11
C HIS A 14 -19.35 7.99 -3.28
N SER A 15 -20.11 9.05 -3.59
CA SER A 15 -19.61 10.42 -3.73
C SER A 15 -20.37 11.40 -2.83
N ASP A 16 -21.11 10.91 -1.84
CA ASP A 16 -21.98 11.71 -0.97
C ASP A 16 -21.37 11.92 0.41
N ALA A 17 -21.45 13.16 0.90
CA ALA A 17 -20.88 13.55 2.19
C ALA A 17 -21.44 12.74 3.36
N ALA A 18 -22.74 12.39 3.31
CA ALA A 18 -23.41 11.69 4.39
C ALA A 18 -22.87 10.26 4.56
N TYR A 19 -22.69 9.52 3.45
CA TYR A 19 -22.05 8.21 3.47
C TYR A 19 -20.64 8.29 4.06
N TRP A 20 -19.81 9.23 3.58
CA TRP A 20 -18.43 9.34 4.06
C TRP A 20 -18.36 9.79 5.52
N ASP A 21 -19.22 10.69 5.97
CA ASP A 21 -19.34 11.07 7.38
C ASP A 21 -19.69 9.85 8.27
N GLU A 22 -20.66 9.02 7.86
CA GLU A 22 -21.01 7.78 8.57
C GLU A 22 -19.86 6.76 8.53
N TRP A 23 -19.17 6.66 7.40
CA TRP A 23 -18.03 5.78 7.24
C TRP A 23 -16.89 6.17 8.18
N PHE A 24 -16.47 7.43 8.18
CA PHE A 24 -15.39 7.89 9.06
C PHE A 24 -15.78 7.79 10.54
N ASP A 25 -17.02 8.10 10.92
CA ASP A 25 -17.48 7.95 12.31
C ASP A 25 -17.38 6.50 12.81
N LYS A 26 -17.72 5.52 11.97
CA LYS A 26 -17.69 4.09 12.32
C LYS A 26 -16.32 3.45 12.21
N VAL A 27 -15.54 3.86 11.22
CA VAL A 27 -14.33 3.15 10.79
C VAL A 27 -13.08 3.70 11.42
N SER A 28 -12.95 5.02 11.51
CA SER A 28 -11.68 5.59 11.91
C SER A 28 -11.36 5.22 13.34
N SER A 29 -12.32 5.24 14.28
CA SER A 29 -12.07 4.96 15.71
C SER A 29 -10.78 5.62 16.27
N GLY A 30 -10.31 6.72 15.63
CA GLY A 30 -9.03 7.39 15.91
C GLY A 30 -7.78 6.87 15.19
N ASN A 31 -7.82 5.76 14.44
CA ASN A 31 -6.71 5.23 13.64
C ASN A 31 -6.76 5.76 12.20
N ALA A 32 -5.59 6.09 11.64
CA ALA A 32 -5.46 6.46 10.23
C ALA A 32 -5.84 5.26 9.34
N PHE A 33 -6.59 5.53 8.27
CA PHE A 33 -6.89 4.56 7.23
C PHE A 33 -6.13 4.94 5.95
N GLU A 34 -5.37 3.98 5.41
CA GLU A 34 -4.48 4.20 4.27
C GLU A 34 -4.85 3.29 3.09
N TRP A 35 -5.28 3.89 1.98
CA TRP A 35 -5.50 3.19 0.72
C TRP A 35 -4.18 2.91 -0.02
N TYR A 36 -4.09 1.70 -0.58
CA TYR A 36 -3.06 1.18 -1.49
C TYR A 36 -1.63 1.07 -0.97
N CYS A 37 -1.07 2.15 -0.46
CA CYS A 37 0.30 2.23 0.03
C CYS A 37 0.52 3.42 0.96
N SER A 38 1.59 3.34 1.74
CA SER A 38 2.08 4.42 2.60
C SER A 38 2.64 5.59 1.79
N THR A 39 2.66 6.78 2.39
CA THR A 39 3.30 7.96 1.80
C THR A 39 4.77 7.75 1.51
N THR A 40 5.47 7.02 2.38
CA THR A 40 6.91 6.70 2.20
C THR A 40 7.18 5.98 0.88
N ASP A 41 6.28 5.12 0.43
CA ASP A 41 6.41 4.45 -0.87
C ASP A 41 6.17 5.40 -2.07
N LEU A 42 5.44 6.49 -1.87
CA LEU A 42 5.12 7.47 -2.92
C LEU A 42 6.15 8.58 -3.05
N LEU A 43 6.82 8.96 -1.95
CA LEU A 43 7.77 10.07 -1.92
C LEU A 43 8.87 10.00 -2.99
N PRO A 44 9.52 8.84 -3.27
CA PRO A 44 10.53 8.77 -4.32
C PRO A 44 9.96 9.08 -5.70
N VAL A 45 8.79 8.51 -6.01
CA VAL A 45 8.12 8.70 -7.31
C VAL A 45 7.68 10.16 -7.48
N LEU A 46 7.10 10.76 -6.44
CA LEU A 46 6.69 12.16 -6.48
C LEU A 46 7.88 13.12 -6.57
N SER A 47 8.99 12.81 -5.89
CA SER A 47 10.20 13.65 -5.95
C SER A 47 10.82 13.69 -7.35
N ASP A 48 10.72 12.60 -8.11
CA ASP A 48 11.19 12.55 -9.50
C ASP A 48 10.27 13.32 -10.47
N LEU A 49 8.97 13.43 -10.14
CA LEU A 49 7.97 14.07 -11.00
C LEU A 49 7.82 15.57 -10.71
N LEU A 50 7.97 15.97 -9.45
CA LEU A 50 7.80 17.36 -9.03
C LEU A 50 9.05 18.18 -9.40
N PRO A 51 8.86 19.44 -9.83
CA PRO A 51 9.98 20.29 -10.22
C PRO A 51 10.90 20.56 -9.03
N SER A 52 12.20 20.35 -9.23
CA SER A 52 13.24 20.83 -8.31
C SER A 52 13.35 22.34 -8.43
N SER A 53 12.58 23.08 -7.64
CA SER A 53 12.56 24.55 -7.60
C SER A 53 13.14 25.08 -6.30
N SER A 54 13.55 26.36 -6.32
CA SER A 54 13.90 27.11 -5.10
C SER A 54 12.73 27.33 -4.15
N THR A 55 11.49 27.17 -4.64
CA THR A 55 10.25 27.24 -3.85
C THR A 55 9.64 25.85 -3.75
N PRO A 56 9.15 25.42 -2.57
CA PRO A 56 8.45 24.15 -2.44
C PRO A 56 7.18 24.16 -3.30
N PRO A 57 6.82 23.04 -3.94
CA PRO A 57 5.59 22.95 -4.72
C PRO A 57 4.36 23.00 -3.79
N HIS A 58 3.28 23.64 -4.26
CA HIS A 58 2.00 23.66 -3.55
C HIS A 58 1.17 22.44 -3.94
N LEU A 59 0.86 21.57 -2.97
CA LEU A 59 0.11 20.33 -3.20
C LEU A 59 -1.37 20.44 -2.82
N LEU A 60 -2.26 19.88 -3.62
CA LEU A 60 -3.64 19.58 -3.25
C LEU A 60 -3.77 18.08 -2.97
N HIS A 61 -4.08 17.66 -1.74
CA HIS A 61 -4.48 16.28 -1.46
C HIS A 61 -6.01 16.19 -1.59
N ALA A 62 -6.48 15.66 -2.73
CA ALA A 62 -7.90 15.53 -3.01
C ALA A 62 -8.43 14.22 -2.42
N GLY A 63 -9.48 14.31 -1.60
CA GLY A 63 -10.05 13.15 -0.91
C GLY A 63 -9.10 12.62 0.15
N THR A 64 -8.56 13.51 0.99
CA THR A 64 -7.54 13.17 1.99
C THR A 64 -8.03 12.18 3.03
N GLY A 65 -9.35 12.04 3.22
CA GLY A 65 -9.95 11.25 4.28
C GLY A 65 -9.31 11.53 5.63
N ASN A 66 -8.86 10.47 6.30
CA ASN A 66 -8.10 10.58 7.55
C ASN A 66 -6.65 10.08 7.44
N SER A 67 -6.11 10.06 6.22
CA SER A 67 -4.74 9.65 5.89
C SER A 67 -3.71 10.58 6.54
N ASP A 68 -2.61 10.00 7.02
CA ASP A 68 -1.48 10.78 7.55
C ASP A 68 -0.57 11.36 6.45
N ALA A 69 -0.86 11.08 5.17
CA ALA A 69 -0.03 11.49 4.05
C ALA A 69 0.27 12.99 3.96
N PRO A 70 -0.68 13.91 4.19
CA PRO A 70 -0.36 15.35 4.18
C PRO A 70 0.66 15.74 5.28
N PHE A 71 0.61 15.09 6.45
CA PHE A 71 1.61 15.34 7.50
C PHE A 71 2.98 14.77 7.12
N GLU A 72 3.01 13.54 6.61
CA GLU A 72 4.25 12.87 6.23
C GLU A 72 4.95 13.59 5.06
N MET A 73 4.19 14.06 4.06
CA MET A 73 4.73 14.87 2.97
C MET A 73 5.26 16.22 3.46
N ALA A 74 4.56 16.88 4.38
CA ALA A 74 5.03 18.13 4.97
C ALA A 74 6.38 17.96 5.69
N LEU A 75 6.55 16.87 6.46
CA LEU A 75 7.81 16.52 7.12
C LEU A 75 8.91 16.12 6.13
N ALA A 76 8.54 15.60 4.96
CA ALA A 76 9.46 15.17 3.90
C ALA A 76 9.93 16.31 2.97
N GLY A 77 9.55 17.56 3.26
CA GLY A 77 9.99 18.73 2.48
C GLY A 77 8.96 19.28 1.50
N PHE A 78 7.70 18.83 1.59
CA PHE A 78 6.56 19.38 0.85
C PHE A 78 5.57 20.08 1.80
N PRO A 79 5.97 21.18 2.47
CA PRO A 79 5.21 21.76 3.58
C PRO A 79 3.95 22.51 3.16
N LEU A 80 3.89 22.99 1.91
CA LEU A 80 2.81 23.83 1.40
C LEU A 80 1.72 22.95 0.78
N ALA A 81 0.60 22.80 1.49
CA ALA A 81 -0.46 21.90 1.07
C ALA A 81 -1.86 22.31 1.52
N VAL A 82 -2.84 22.04 0.67
CA VAL A 82 -4.25 21.96 1.04
C VAL A 82 -4.69 20.51 0.93
N ALA A 83 -5.20 19.95 2.01
CA ALA A 83 -5.77 18.61 2.03
C ALA A 83 -7.27 18.71 2.24
N CYS A 84 -8.05 18.20 1.29
CA CYS A 84 -9.49 18.38 1.29
C CYS A 84 -10.26 17.07 1.17
N ASP A 85 -11.48 17.08 1.70
CA ASP A 85 -12.42 15.98 1.63
C ASP A 85 -13.84 16.55 1.68
N ILE A 86 -14.80 15.82 1.13
CA ILE A 86 -16.22 16.19 1.23
C ILE A 86 -16.77 15.90 2.64
N SER A 87 -16.16 14.97 3.37
CA SER A 87 -16.55 14.59 4.73
C SER A 87 -16.16 15.65 5.75
N THR A 88 -17.16 16.19 6.44
CA THR A 88 -16.95 17.11 7.56
C THR A 88 -16.33 16.39 8.77
N VAL A 89 -16.66 15.11 8.96
CA VAL A 89 -16.12 14.27 10.04
C VAL A 89 -14.63 14.02 9.84
N ALA A 90 -14.21 13.63 8.63
CA ALA A 90 -12.80 13.42 8.30
C ALA A 90 -11.97 14.68 8.52
N ILE A 91 -12.43 15.82 7.98
CA ILE A 91 -11.71 17.10 8.12
C ILE A 91 -11.65 17.58 9.57
N ALA A 92 -12.69 17.35 10.37
CA ALA A 92 -12.66 17.63 11.80
C ALA A 92 -11.63 16.76 12.54
N GLU A 93 -11.54 15.48 12.19
CA GLU A 93 -10.52 14.55 12.72
C GLU A 93 -9.11 15.02 12.36
N MET A 94 -8.86 15.38 11.09
CA MET A 94 -7.55 15.84 10.63
C MET A 94 -7.11 17.14 11.29
N ASN A 95 -8.02 18.10 11.46
CA ASN A 95 -7.75 19.33 12.22
C ASN A 95 -7.48 19.05 13.72
N LYS A 96 -8.10 18.03 14.30
CA LYS A 96 -7.77 17.58 15.66
C LYS A 96 -6.37 16.93 15.71
N LYS A 97 -6.04 16.06 14.75
CA LYS A 97 -4.71 15.44 14.62
C LYS A 97 -3.62 16.51 14.48
N LYS A 98 -3.80 17.51 13.61
CA LYS A 98 -2.87 18.63 13.43
C LYS A 98 -2.58 19.34 14.76
N ARG A 99 -3.62 19.78 15.46
CA ARG A 99 -3.48 20.45 16.78
C ARG A 99 -2.77 19.60 17.81
N ASN A 100 -3.06 18.29 17.85
CA ASN A 100 -2.41 17.37 18.79
C ASN A 100 -0.92 17.21 18.47
N ARG A 101 -0.53 17.05 17.20
CA ARG A 101 0.88 16.97 16.78
C ARG A 101 1.63 18.26 17.09
N GLU A 102 1.00 19.41 16.89
CA GLU A 102 1.56 20.73 17.22
C GLU A 102 1.78 20.95 18.72
N GLN A 103 0.86 20.48 19.56
CA GLN A 103 0.96 20.66 21.01
C GLN A 103 1.85 19.61 21.69
N GLN A 104 1.73 18.33 21.30
CA GLN A 104 2.32 17.21 22.03
C GLN A 104 3.62 16.71 21.40
N GLN A 105 3.70 16.69 20.07
CA GLN A 105 4.83 16.10 19.33
C GLN A 105 5.83 17.16 18.86
N GLN A 106 5.59 18.44 19.15
CA GLN A 106 6.43 19.58 18.75
C GLN A 106 6.69 19.63 17.23
N GLN A 107 5.76 19.11 16.43
CA GLN A 107 5.79 19.22 14.96
C GLN A 107 4.97 20.43 14.54
N HIS A 108 5.45 21.27 13.61
CA HIS A 108 4.72 22.47 13.19
C HIS A 108 4.30 22.38 11.72
N PHE A 109 3.03 22.67 11.44
CA PHE A 109 2.45 22.56 10.08
C PHE A 109 1.74 23.86 9.67
N PRO A 110 2.44 25.01 9.63
CA PRO A 110 1.80 26.30 9.39
C PRO A 110 1.16 26.40 8.00
N ASP A 111 1.77 25.74 7.00
CA ASP A 111 1.38 25.82 5.59
C ASP A 111 0.55 24.62 5.11
N LEU A 112 0.09 23.76 6.03
CA LEU A 112 -0.82 22.64 5.75
C LEU A 112 -2.24 22.97 6.21
N THR A 113 -3.18 23.08 5.28
CA THR A 113 -4.59 23.39 5.56
C THR A 113 -5.48 22.18 5.32
N PHE A 114 -6.39 21.89 6.25
CA PHE A 114 -7.45 20.88 6.06
C PHE A 114 -8.80 21.57 5.83
N ALA A 115 -9.42 21.35 4.67
CA ALA A 115 -10.63 22.05 4.25
C ALA A 115 -11.73 21.09 3.78
N VAL A 116 -12.99 21.40 4.10
CA VAL A 116 -14.14 20.67 3.53
C VAL A 116 -14.37 21.20 2.13
N VAL A 117 -14.17 20.36 1.12
CA VAL A 117 -14.33 20.71 -0.30
C VAL A 117 -14.96 19.55 -1.04
N ASP A 118 -16.05 19.83 -1.76
CA ASP A 118 -16.55 18.92 -2.79
C ASP A 118 -15.80 19.20 -4.10
N ILE A 119 -14.99 18.24 -4.54
CA ILE A 119 -14.16 18.38 -5.75
C ILE A 119 -14.99 18.55 -7.04
N LEU A 120 -16.29 18.20 -7.02
CA LEU A 120 -17.21 18.42 -8.12
C LEU A 120 -17.90 19.79 -8.08
N SER A 121 -17.88 20.48 -6.95
CA SER A 121 -18.52 21.79 -6.82
C SER A 121 -17.72 22.91 -7.50
N GLU A 122 -18.31 24.11 -7.66
CA GLU A 122 -17.62 25.23 -8.27
C GLU A 122 -16.35 25.61 -7.50
N VAL A 123 -15.27 25.88 -8.24
CA VAL A 123 -13.96 26.17 -7.65
C VAL A 123 -13.94 27.58 -7.06
N GLU A 124 -13.63 27.68 -5.77
CA GLU A 124 -13.44 28.95 -5.09
C GLU A 124 -12.23 29.70 -5.67
N SER A 125 -12.32 31.03 -5.76
CA SER A 125 -11.28 31.86 -6.38
C SER A 125 -9.90 31.73 -5.73
N THR A 126 -9.84 31.33 -4.46
CA THR A 126 -8.59 31.10 -3.72
C THR A 126 -7.84 29.84 -4.16
N TYR A 127 -8.49 28.95 -4.91
CA TYR A 127 -7.89 27.69 -5.37
C TYR A 127 -7.56 27.69 -6.85
N VAL A 128 -7.92 28.74 -7.60
CA VAL A 128 -7.66 28.86 -9.04
C VAL A 128 -6.17 29.11 -9.28
N ASP A 129 -5.56 28.33 -10.19
CA ASP A 129 -4.15 28.44 -10.60
C ASP A 129 -3.13 28.36 -9.44
N GLU A 130 -3.47 27.59 -8.40
CA GLU A 130 -2.75 27.60 -7.13
C GLU A 130 -1.78 26.42 -6.97
N PHE A 131 -2.15 25.25 -7.50
CA PHE A 131 -1.45 24.00 -7.18
C PHE A 131 -0.47 23.54 -8.27
N ASP A 132 0.72 23.13 -7.83
CA ASP A 132 1.76 22.53 -8.67
C ASP A 132 1.54 21.01 -8.85
N ALA A 133 0.82 20.38 -7.92
CA ALA A 133 0.33 19.02 -8.09
C ALA A 133 -0.93 18.73 -7.28
N VAL A 134 -1.69 17.76 -7.77
CA VAL A 134 -2.85 17.17 -7.09
C VAL A 134 -2.52 15.72 -6.80
N ILE A 135 -2.63 15.32 -5.54
CA ILE A 135 -2.43 13.95 -5.07
C ILE A 135 -3.81 13.34 -4.82
N ASP A 136 -4.15 12.34 -5.63
CA ASP A 136 -5.34 11.51 -5.46
C ASP A 136 -4.90 10.10 -5.07
N LYS A 137 -5.37 9.62 -3.91
CA LYS A 137 -5.08 8.27 -3.44
C LYS A 137 -6.37 7.53 -3.11
N GLY A 138 -7.09 7.17 -4.16
CA GLY A 138 -8.32 6.38 -4.11
C GLY A 138 -9.60 7.20 -4.15
N LEU A 139 -9.52 8.53 -4.28
CA LEU A 139 -10.70 9.37 -4.50
C LEU A 139 -11.32 9.08 -5.86
N PHE A 140 -10.50 9.01 -6.92
CA PHE A 140 -10.99 8.70 -8.26
C PHE A 140 -11.68 7.33 -8.30
N ASP A 141 -11.06 6.30 -7.71
CA ASP A 141 -11.65 4.95 -7.65
C ASP A 141 -12.94 4.93 -6.81
N ALA A 142 -12.97 5.67 -5.70
CA ALA A 142 -14.17 5.79 -4.88
C ALA A 142 -15.34 6.44 -5.63
N MET A 143 -15.08 7.49 -6.40
CA MET A 143 -16.12 8.24 -7.11
C MET A 143 -16.54 7.60 -8.43
N MET A 144 -15.65 6.86 -9.08
CA MET A 144 -15.78 6.42 -10.46
C MET A 144 -15.82 4.90 -10.58
N CYS A 145 -16.79 4.25 -9.93
CA CYS A 145 -16.89 2.79 -9.83
C CYS A 145 -17.32 2.06 -11.13
N ASP A 146 -17.70 2.78 -12.17
CA ASP A 146 -18.12 2.22 -13.46
C ASP A 146 -17.76 3.16 -14.63
N ASP A 147 -18.08 2.78 -15.86
CA ASP A 147 -17.91 3.63 -17.05
C ASP A 147 -19.24 4.12 -17.65
N SER A 148 -20.29 4.25 -16.82
CA SER A 148 -21.58 4.77 -17.26
C SER A 148 -21.49 6.23 -17.72
N THR A 149 -22.51 6.71 -18.45
CA THR A 149 -22.58 8.11 -18.89
C THR A 149 -22.52 9.08 -17.70
N ALA A 150 -23.22 8.77 -16.61
CA ALA A 150 -23.22 9.61 -15.42
C ALA A 150 -21.82 9.69 -14.78
N THR A 151 -21.09 8.58 -14.71
CA THR A 151 -19.73 8.55 -14.17
C THR A 151 -18.74 9.28 -15.09
N ARG A 152 -18.89 9.14 -16.41
CA ARG A 152 -18.10 9.92 -17.38
C ARG A 152 -18.32 11.42 -17.22
N GLU A 153 -19.56 11.87 -17.06
CA GLU A 153 -19.88 13.28 -16.81
C GLU A 153 -19.29 13.78 -15.48
N LYS A 154 -19.34 12.98 -14.41
CA LYS A 154 -18.66 13.29 -13.14
C LYS A 154 -17.14 13.42 -13.32
N ALA A 155 -16.51 12.49 -14.05
CA ALA A 155 -15.08 12.51 -14.31
C ALA A 155 -14.66 13.75 -15.10
N LEU A 156 -15.41 14.12 -16.15
CA LEU A 156 -15.16 15.35 -16.91
C LEU A 156 -15.35 16.60 -16.03
N ARG A 157 -16.38 16.63 -15.19
CA ARG A 157 -16.61 17.74 -14.26
C ARG A 157 -15.47 17.90 -13.24
N MET A 158 -15.02 16.80 -12.65
CA MET A 158 -13.85 16.79 -11.78
C MET A 158 -12.61 17.35 -12.50
N PHE A 159 -12.35 16.90 -13.73
CA PHE A 159 -11.18 17.35 -14.48
C PHE A 159 -11.26 18.81 -14.96
N GLU A 160 -12.45 19.36 -15.22
CA GLU A 160 -12.59 20.81 -15.46
C GLU A 160 -12.27 21.63 -14.21
N ASN A 161 -12.73 21.19 -13.04
CA ASN A 161 -12.39 21.84 -11.78
C ASN A 161 -10.89 21.76 -11.49
N LEU A 162 -10.29 20.57 -11.59
CA LEU A 162 -8.85 20.37 -11.41
C LEU A 162 -8.04 21.22 -12.39
N LYS A 163 -8.45 21.28 -13.66
CA LYS A 163 -7.82 22.14 -14.67
C LYS A 163 -7.78 23.59 -14.24
N SER A 164 -8.85 24.10 -13.61
CA SER A 164 -8.88 25.48 -13.11
C SER A 164 -8.02 25.68 -11.86
N MET A 165 -7.91 24.67 -11.01
CA MET A 165 -7.15 24.72 -9.76
C MET A 165 -5.63 24.61 -9.95
N MET A 166 -5.22 23.89 -10.99
CA MET A 166 -3.82 23.54 -11.24
C MET A 166 -3.10 24.57 -12.11
N LYS A 167 -1.83 24.82 -11.82
CA LYS A 167 -0.93 25.61 -12.68
C LYS A 167 -0.64 24.93 -14.01
N ASP A 168 -0.26 25.70 -15.02
CA ASP A 168 0.27 25.13 -16.26
C ASP A 168 1.55 24.31 -15.98
N GLY A 169 1.60 23.09 -16.49
CA GLY A 169 2.68 22.14 -16.25
C GLY A 169 2.54 21.32 -14.96
N ALA A 170 1.54 21.60 -14.12
CA ALA A 170 1.24 20.84 -12.91
C ALA A 170 0.82 19.39 -13.22
N ILE A 171 0.95 18.51 -12.22
CA ILE A 171 0.60 17.09 -12.35
C ILE A 171 -0.58 16.69 -11.48
N TYR A 172 -1.46 15.86 -12.01
CA TYR A 172 -2.44 15.09 -11.25
C TYR A 172 -1.90 13.67 -11.11
N PHE A 173 -1.61 13.27 -9.87
CA PHE A 173 -1.01 11.99 -9.52
C PHE A 173 -2.08 11.14 -8.82
N CYS A 174 -2.61 10.15 -9.53
CA CYS A 174 -3.69 9.30 -9.05
C CYS A 174 -3.21 7.86 -8.83
N VAL A 175 -3.18 7.44 -7.58
CA VAL A 175 -2.89 6.04 -7.20
C VAL A 175 -4.18 5.23 -7.32
N SER A 176 -4.16 4.20 -8.16
CA SER A 176 -5.32 3.35 -8.43
C SER A 176 -4.89 1.89 -8.67
N LEU A 177 -5.84 0.97 -8.55
CA LEU A 177 -5.65 -0.42 -9.02
C LEU A 177 -5.73 -0.56 -10.54
N ALA A 178 -6.06 0.52 -11.27
CA ALA A 178 -6.13 0.55 -12.73
C ALA A 178 -7.07 -0.52 -13.31
N GLU A 179 -8.29 -0.56 -12.78
CA GLU A 179 -9.35 -1.39 -13.34
C GLU A 179 -9.77 -0.88 -14.73
N GLU A 180 -10.39 -1.75 -15.54
CA GLU A 180 -10.69 -1.45 -16.93
C GLU A 180 -11.52 -0.17 -17.11
N HIS A 181 -12.51 0.07 -16.25
CA HIS A 181 -13.35 1.26 -16.31
C HIS A 181 -12.54 2.54 -16.00
N VAL A 182 -11.62 2.50 -15.04
CA VAL A 182 -10.71 3.61 -14.70
C VAL A 182 -9.86 3.99 -15.92
N ILE A 183 -9.29 3.00 -16.62
CA ILE A 183 -8.51 3.24 -17.85
C ILE A 183 -9.40 3.92 -18.90
N LYS A 184 -10.61 3.41 -19.14
CA LYS A 184 -11.55 3.98 -20.11
C LYS A 184 -11.93 5.42 -19.76
N LEU A 185 -12.11 5.73 -18.48
CA LEU A 185 -12.44 7.09 -18.03
C LEU A 185 -11.28 8.06 -18.26
N PHE A 186 -10.04 7.68 -17.94
CA PHE A 186 -8.89 8.53 -18.25
C PHE A 186 -8.74 8.77 -19.76
N LEU A 187 -8.93 7.75 -20.59
CA LEU A 187 -8.93 7.93 -22.05
C LEU A 187 -10.06 8.86 -22.51
N HIS A 188 -11.25 8.73 -21.92
CA HIS A 188 -12.37 9.63 -22.22
C HIS A 188 -12.08 11.09 -21.83
N ILE A 189 -11.38 11.31 -20.72
CA ILE A 189 -10.91 12.64 -20.30
C ILE A 189 -9.92 13.20 -21.32
N LEU A 190 -8.96 12.40 -21.79
CA LEU A 190 -7.99 12.81 -22.82
C LEU A 190 -8.68 13.16 -24.14
N ASP A 191 -9.60 12.32 -24.61
CA ASP A 191 -10.34 12.52 -25.86
C ASP A 191 -11.19 13.79 -25.82
N SER A 192 -11.75 14.11 -24.65
CA SER A 192 -12.53 15.33 -24.43
C SER A 192 -11.65 16.58 -24.27
N ASN A 193 -10.35 16.41 -24.02
CA ASN A 193 -9.39 17.47 -23.73
C ASN A 193 -8.04 17.29 -24.47
N PRO A 194 -8.03 17.13 -25.81
CA PRO A 194 -6.87 16.62 -26.56
C PRO A 194 -5.63 17.53 -26.55
N GLN A 195 -5.77 18.79 -26.11
CA GLN A 195 -4.68 19.76 -26.03
C GLN A 195 -4.33 20.17 -24.59
N THR A 196 -4.97 19.55 -23.58
CA THR A 196 -4.80 19.96 -22.17
C THR A 196 -3.93 18.99 -21.39
N TRP A 197 -4.11 17.69 -21.61
CA TRP A 197 -3.54 16.65 -20.75
C TRP A 197 -2.64 15.70 -21.54
N SER A 198 -1.47 15.38 -20.98
CA SER A 198 -0.72 14.18 -21.34
C SER A 198 -0.85 13.15 -20.22
N LEU A 199 -0.87 11.86 -20.56
CA LEU A 199 -1.03 10.78 -19.60
C LEU A 199 0.18 9.83 -19.63
N ASP A 200 0.78 9.62 -18.47
CA ASP A 200 1.71 8.54 -18.18
C ASP A 200 1.12 7.57 -17.16
N LEU A 201 1.54 6.31 -17.21
CA LEU A 201 1.16 5.27 -16.25
C LEU A 201 2.41 4.66 -15.63
N LEU A 202 2.58 4.82 -14.31
CA LEU A 202 3.74 4.33 -13.58
C LEU A 202 3.35 3.14 -12.69
N PRO A 203 3.97 1.97 -12.86
CA PRO A 203 3.64 0.82 -12.03
C PRO A 203 4.36 0.91 -10.68
N LEU A 204 3.62 0.98 -9.59
CA LEU A 204 4.20 1.15 -8.25
C LEU A 204 4.64 -0.19 -7.66
N THR A 205 5.68 -0.18 -6.82
CA THR A 205 6.13 -1.37 -6.05
C THR A 205 6.22 -1.04 -4.55
N PRO A 206 5.10 -0.64 -3.92
CA PRO A 206 5.12 -0.26 -2.53
C PRO A 206 5.45 -1.46 -1.63
N SER A 207 6.36 -1.22 -0.69
CA SER A 207 6.75 -2.19 0.34
C SER A 207 5.65 -2.38 1.38
N SER A 208 4.87 -1.32 1.66
CA SER A 208 3.77 -1.35 2.63
C SER A 208 2.52 -2.08 2.13
N ASN A 209 2.36 -2.25 0.81
CA ASN A 209 1.21 -2.94 0.26
C ASN A 209 1.32 -4.44 0.54
N LYS A 210 0.33 -5.00 1.23
CA LYS A 210 0.25 -6.44 1.53
C LYS A 210 -0.58 -7.22 0.51
N SER A 211 -1.32 -6.55 -0.38
CA SER A 211 -2.13 -7.16 -1.44
C SER A 211 -1.26 -7.78 -2.54
N SER A 212 -1.77 -8.83 -3.18
CA SER A 212 -1.22 -9.37 -4.43
C SER A 212 -1.46 -8.43 -5.62
N LEU A 213 -2.43 -7.51 -5.51
CA LEU A 213 -2.71 -6.53 -6.55
C LEU A 213 -1.67 -5.40 -6.52
N ARG A 214 -1.07 -5.14 -7.68
CA ARG A 214 -0.14 -4.04 -7.89
C ARG A 214 -0.91 -2.72 -8.11
N PRO A 215 -0.67 -1.67 -7.30
CA PRO A 215 -1.18 -0.33 -7.60
C PRO A 215 -0.34 0.36 -8.68
N PHE A 216 -0.95 1.31 -9.35
CA PHE A 216 -0.35 2.14 -10.40
C PHE A 216 -0.60 3.61 -10.07
N ALA A 217 0.28 4.48 -10.55
CA ALA A 217 0.03 5.92 -10.59
C ALA A 217 -0.29 6.34 -12.03
N PHE A 218 -1.50 6.85 -12.25
CA PHE A 218 -1.82 7.65 -13.43
C PHE A 218 -1.29 9.06 -13.19
N VAL A 219 -0.44 9.55 -14.10
CA VAL A 219 0.17 10.87 -14.02
C VAL A 219 -0.34 11.68 -15.20
N LEU A 220 -1.28 12.60 -14.94
CA LEU A 220 -1.77 13.52 -15.95
C LEU A 220 -1.08 14.87 -15.78
N LYS A 221 -0.36 15.33 -16.79
CA LYS A 221 0.28 16.65 -16.78
C LYS A 221 -0.59 17.66 -17.51
N LYS A 222 -0.87 18.80 -16.89
CA LYS A 222 -1.60 19.93 -17.47
C LYS A 222 -0.70 20.67 -18.47
N SER A 223 -0.49 20.08 -19.62
CA SER A 223 0.25 20.69 -20.73
C SER A 223 -0.14 20.03 -22.05
N PRO A 224 -0.05 20.75 -23.18
CA PRO A 224 -0.27 20.15 -24.48
C PRO A 224 0.62 18.90 -24.67
N PRO A 225 0.04 17.76 -25.08
CA PRO A 225 0.80 16.54 -25.22
C PRO A 225 1.84 16.68 -26.34
N SER A 226 3.08 16.25 -26.07
CA SER A 226 4.18 16.25 -27.05
C SER A 226 4.18 15.01 -27.95
N ALA A 227 3.41 13.99 -27.60
CA ALA A 227 3.24 12.74 -28.32
C ALA A 227 1.75 12.37 -28.41
N SER A 228 1.41 11.39 -29.26
CA SER A 228 0.04 10.85 -29.31
C SER A 228 -0.35 10.23 -27.96
N PRO A 229 -1.60 10.43 -27.49
CA PRO A 229 -2.06 9.83 -26.24
C PRO A 229 -2.02 8.30 -26.34
N PRO A 230 -1.80 7.59 -25.21
CA PRO A 230 -1.81 6.14 -25.19
C PRO A 230 -3.21 5.60 -25.53
N THR A 231 -3.27 4.44 -26.17
CA THR A 231 -4.54 3.74 -26.39
C THR A 231 -4.89 2.82 -25.22
N PHE A 232 -6.14 2.34 -25.19
CA PHE A 232 -6.56 1.30 -24.24
C PHE A 232 -5.67 0.06 -24.32
N SER A 233 -5.30 -0.36 -25.54
CA SER A 233 -4.42 -1.52 -25.75
C SER A 233 -3.04 -1.30 -25.15
N ASP A 234 -2.47 -0.10 -25.29
CA ASP A 234 -1.15 0.23 -24.75
C ASP A 234 -1.13 0.16 -23.22
N LEU A 235 -2.12 0.80 -22.58
CA LEU A 235 -2.25 0.81 -21.13
C LEU A 235 -2.56 -0.59 -20.57
N SER A 236 -3.51 -1.30 -21.18
CA SER A 236 -3.91 -2.65 -20.76
C SER A 236 -2.74 -3.65 -20.87
N ALA A 237 -1.96 -3.58 -21.95
CA ALA A 237 -0.77 -4.42 -22.11
C ALA A 237 0.29 -4.11 -21.04
N LYS A 238 0.55 -2.83 -20.79
CA LYS A 238 1.50 -2.38 -19.75
C LYS A 238 1.07 -2.85 -18.36
N ILE A 239 -0.20 -2.71 -18.00
CA ILE A 239 -0.76 -3.16 -16.71
C ILE A 239 -0.64 -4.67 -16.57
N THR A 240 -1.03 -5.42 -17.60
CA THR A 240 -0.99 -6.89 -17.59
C THR A 240 0.42 -7.41 -17.39
N SER A 241 1.40 -6.91 -18.18
CA SER A 241 2.82 -7.28 -18.02
C SER A 241 3.33 -6.95 -16.62
N SER A 242 3.01 -5.75 -16.14
CA SER A 242 3.46 -5.25 -14.85
C SER A 242 2.89 -6.03 -13.65
N ARG A 243 1.64 -6.48 -13.73
CA ARG A 243 1.01 -7.33 -12.71
C ARG A 243 1.61 -8.73 -12.66
N SER A 244 1.90 -9.32 -13.83
CA SER A 244 2.60 -10.61 -13.91
C SER A 244 3.98 -10.56 -13.25
N GLU A 245 4.76 -9.51 -13.53
CA GLU A 245 6.06 -9.28 -12.88
C GLU A 245 5.95 -9.10 -11.36
N TYR A 246 4.93 -8.36 -10.90
CA TYR A 246 4.73 -8.09 -9.47
C TYR A 246 4.30 -9.32 -8.68
N THR A 247 3.40 -10.12 -9.26
CA THR A 247 2.92 -11.37 -8.65
C THR A 247 4.08 -12.35 -8.53
N ASN A 248 4.88 -12.52 -9.59
CA ASN A 248 6.06 -13.40 -9.57
C ASN A 248 7.13 -12.97 -8.55
N LYS A 249 7.29 -11.65 -8.31
CA LYS A 249 8.22 -11.16 -7.28
C LYS A 249 7.71 -11.32 -5.85
N LYS A 250 6.38 -11.28 -5.63
CA LYS A 250 5.77 -11.44 -4.30
C LYS A 250 5.52 -12.88 -3.91
N GLN A 251 5.20 -13.74 -4.87
CA GLN A 251 5.13 -15.18 -4.66
C GLN A 251 6.54 -15.75 -4.90
N LYS A 252 7.45 -15.53 -3.95
CA LYS A 252 8.60 -16.44 -3.89
C LYS A 252 8.03 -17.86 -3.69
N PRO A 253 8.52 -18.88 -4.42
CA PRO A 253 8.13 -20.26 -4.15
C PRO A 253 8.36 -20.55 -2.67
N ARG A 254 7.43 -21.24 -2.03
CA ARG A 254 7.53 -21.62 -0.62
C ARG A 254 7.66 -23.13 -0.50
N THR A 255 8.38 -23.57 0.52
CA THR A 255 8.59 -24.99 0.80
C THR A 255 8.07 -25.29 2.20
N LEU A 256 7.27 -26.35 2.34
CA LEU A 256 7.05 -27.01 3.63
C LEU A 256 8.32 -27.80 3.92
N LEU A 257 9.06 -27.41 4.94
CA LEU A 257 10.25 -28.10 5.41
C LEU A 257 9.93 -28.92 6.64
N THR A 258 10.52 -30.10 6.69
CA THR A 258 10.68 -30.89 7.91
C THR A 258 12.15 -30.82 8.32
N LEU A 259 12.42 -30.19 9.46
CA LEU A 259 13.77 -30.05 10.02
C LEU A 259 13.97 -31.02 11.18
N ASP A 260 15.10 -31.71 11.17
CA ASP A 260 15.58 -32.56 12.25
C ASP A 260 16.72 -31.85 12.99
N VAL A 261 16.41 -31.32 14.17
CA VAL A 261 17.35 -30.64 15.05
C VAL A 261 17.90 -31.64 16.07
N LYS A 262 19.20 -31.92 16.00
CA LYS A 262 19.87 -32.89 16.88
C LYS A 262 20.59 -32.15 18.00
N PRO A 263 20.29 -32.44 19.28
CA PRO A 263 21.05 -31.85 20.38
C PRO A 263 22.40 -32.54 20.58
N TYR A 264 23.32 -31.90 21.31
CA TYR A 264 24.59 -32.53 21.71
C TYR A 264 24.43 -33.64 22.74
N ASP A 265 23.45 -33.52 23.64
CA ASP A 265 23.24 -34.45 24.75
C ASP A 265 21.75 -34.68 25.06
N ALA A 266 21.45 -35.80 25.71
CA ALA A 266 20.12 -36.22 26.15
C ALA A 266 19.52 -35.32 27.25
N GLU A 267 20.34 -34.50 27.92
CA GLU A 267 19.89 -33.56 28.96
C GLU A 267 19.28 -32.27 28.39
N CYS A 268 19.41 -32.01 27.07
CA CYS A 268 18.81 -30.84 26.42
C CYS A 268 17.27 -30.87 26.48
N ASP A 269 16.65 -29.80 26.97
CA ASP A 269 15.19 -29.67 26.98
C ASP A 269 14.68 -29.19 25.62
N LEU A 270 14.36 -30.17 24.77
CA LEU A 270 13.84 -29.94 23.43
C LEU A 270 12.48 -29.22 23.41
N ASN A 271 11.71 -29.23 24.50
CA ASN A 271 10.45 -28.47 24.58
C ASN A 271 10.73 -26.98 24.83
N GLU A 272 11.74 -26.67 25.64
CA GLU A 272 12.20 -25.30 25.84
C GLU A 272 12.79 -24.73 24.55
N LEU A 273 13.67 -25.50 23.88
CA LEU A 273 14.21 -25.17 22.56
C LEU A 273 13.09 -24.89 21.54
N THR A 274 12.08 -25.75 21.49
CA THR A 274 10.90 -25.53 20.64
C THR A 274 10.19 -24.22 20.96
N SER A 275 10.05 -23.90 22.25
CA SER A 275 9.38 -22.68 22.68
C SER A 275 10.17 -21.44 22.28
N ARG A 276 11.51 -21.46 22.39
CA ARG A 276 12.39 -20.37 21.95
C ARG A 276 12.33 -20.15 20.44
N LEU A 277 12.43 -21.22 19.66
CA LEU A 277 12.30 -21.17 18.19
C LEU A 277 10.93 -20.61 17.76
N LYS A 278 9.84 -21.01 18.42
CA LYS A 278 8.49 -20.53 18.10
C LYS A 278 8.18 -19.12 18.64
N SER A 279 8.75 -18.73 19.78
CA SER A 279 8.52 -17.40 20.38
C SER A 279 9.21 -16.28 19.61
N ASN A 280 10.31 -16.60 18.93
CA ASN A 280 10.97 -15.69 18.02
C ASN A 280 10.28 -15.79 16.65
N ALA A 281 9.11 -15.17 16.48
CA ALA A 281 8.44 -15.14 15.17
C ALA A 281 9.24 -14.36 14.10
N ASP A 282 10.28 -13.64 14.51
CA ASP A 282 11.09 -12.74 13.71
C ASP A 282 12.61 -13.05 13.87
N LEU A 283 12.91 -14.35 13.84
CA LEU A 283 14.21 -14.97 14.17
C LEU A 283 15.42 -14.19 13.64
N SER A 284 15.37 -13.67 12.42
CA SER A 284 16.52 -13.03 11.76
C SER A 284 16.44 -11.51 11.70
N GLY A 285 15.62 -10.86 12.54
CA GLY A 285 15.40 -9.41 12.50
C GLY A 285 14.73 -8.96 11.19
N GLY A 286 13.81 -9.79 10.66
CA GLY A 286 13.12 -9.56 9.40
C GLY A 286 13.80 -10.11 8.13
N LYS A 287 14.91 -10.85 8.22
CA LYS A 287 15.62 -11.41 7.03
C LYS A 287 14.76 -12.45 6.30
N PHE A 288 13.99 -13.27 7.01
CA PHE A 288 13.07 -14.26 6.44
C PHE A 288 11.86 -14.50 7.34
N THR A 289 10.74 -14.95 6.75
CA THR A 289 9.49 -15.26 7.47
C THR A 289 9.30 -16.77 7.60
N VAL A 290 9.21 -17.28 8.82
CA VAL A 290 9.01 -18.72 9.10
C VAL A 290 7.61 -18.97 9.65
N GLY A 291 6.85 -19.83 8.99
CA GLY A 291 5.57 -20.32 9.47
C GLY A 291 5.72 -21.64 10.22
N TRP A 292 6.01 -21.59 11.51
CA TRP A 292 6.18 -22.79 12.35
C TRP A 292 4.89 -23.64 12.43
N LYS A 293 5.04 -24.96 12.37
CA LYS A 293 3.96 -25.96 12.38
C LYS A 293 4.15 -26.96 13.53
N GLU A 294 3.81 -28.22 13.28
CA GLU A 294 3.88 -29.30 14.25
C GLU A 294 5.33 -29.65 14.61
N THR A 295 5.46 -30.18 15.82
CA THR A 295 6.74 -30.56 16.42
C THR A 295 6.57 -31.91 17.08
N SER A 296 7.55 -32.78 16.94
CA SER A 296 7.60 -34.08 17.59
C SER A 296 9.01 -34.43 18.03
N LEU A 297 9.14 -35.30 19.03
CA LEU A 297 10.43 -35.79 19.49
C LEU A 297 10.64 -37.21 18.98
N VAL A 298 11.74 -37.44 18.27
CA VAL A 298 12.06 -38.73 17.66
C VAL A 298 13.32 -39.31 18.31
N GLU A 299 13.24 -40.53 18.81
CA GLU A 299 14.38 -41.19 19.45
C GLU A 299 15.41 -41.65 18.41
N ILE A 300 16.68 -41.26 18.58
CA ILE A 300 17.77 -41.60 17.64
C ILE A 300 18.74 -42.64 18.20
N GLY A 301 18.65 -42.94 19.50
CA GLY A 301 19.45 -43.95 20.19
C GLY A 301 20.15 -43.41 21.43
N PHE A 302 20.59 -44.32 22.32
CA PHE A 302 21.31 -43.98 23.56
C PHE A 302 20.59 -42.98 24.49
N GLY A 303 19.25 -42.96 24.44
CA GLY A 303 18.43 -42.03 25.22
C GLY A 303 18.33 -40.61 24.64
N ILE A 304 19.03 -40.32 23.54
CA ILE A 304 18.97 -39.02 22.85
C ILE A 304 17.75 -39.01 21.93
N LYS A 305 17.01 -37.89 21.98
CA LYS A 305 15.94 -37.57 21.04
C LYS A 305 16.38 -36.40 20.16
N LYS A 306 15.93 -36.38 18.91
CA LYS A 306 15.97 -35.21 18.04
C LYS A 306 14.63 -34.50 18.07
N LEU A 307 14.65 -33.18 17.91
CA LEU A 307 13.45 -32.39 17.66
C LEU A 307 13.18 -32.41 16.16
N ARG A 308 12.03 -32.97 15.77
CA ARG A 308 11.49 -32.84 14.43
C ARG A 308 10.50 -31.70 14.41
N ILE A 309 10.76 -30.67 13.59
CA ILE A 309 9.93 -29.47 13.49
C ILE A 309 9.58 -29.18 12.03
N GLN A 310 8.29 -28.96 11.77
CA GLN A 310 7.83 -28.52 10.47
C GLN A 310 7.70 -27.00 10.42
N CYS A 311 8.05 -26.41 9.28
CA CYS A 311 7.85 -25.00 9.02
C CYS A 311 7.65 -24.70 7.54
N VAL A 312 7.00 -23.59 7.25
CA VAL A 312 6.92 -23.03 5.90
C VAL A 312 7.89 -21.86 5.79
N VAL A 313 8.75 -21.90 4.78
CA VAL A 313 9.70 -20.82 4.49
C VAL A 313 9.74 -20.56 2.98
N ASP A 314 10.20 -19.38 2.57
CA ASP A 314 10.50 -19.11 1.17
C ASP A 314 11.64 -20.04 0.71
N SER A 315 11.51 -20.65 -0.47
CA SER A 315 12.43 -21.69 -0.96
C SER A 315 13.87 -21.22 -1.09
N ASP A 316 14.10 -19.92 -1.26
CA ASP A 316 15.43 -19.31 -1.34
C ASP A 316 16.10 -19.17 0.05
N ASP A 317 15.31 -19.24 1.13
CA ASP A 317 15.76 -18.94 2.50
C ASP A 317 15.94 -20.23 3.35
N VAL A 318 15.89 -21.42 2.72
CA VAL A 318 16.00 -22.73 3.39
C VAL A 318 17.36 -22.90 4.08
N ASP A 319 18.44 -22.64 3.34
CA ASP A 319 19.81 -22.79 3.84
C ASP A 319 20.09 -21.75 4.94
N ASP A 320 19.69 -20.49 4.70
CA ASP A 320 19.78 -19.39 5.67
C ASP A 320 19.06 -19.71 6.99
N LEU A 321 17.90 -20.38 6.94
CA LEU A 321 17.18 -20.82 8.14
C LEU A 321 17.93 -21.90 8.90
N CYS A 322 18.54 -22.87 8.21
CA CYS A 322 19.27 -23.96 8.85
C CYS A 322 20.52 -23.46 9.56
N ASP A 323 21.32 -22.62 8.88
CA ASP A 323 22.51 -21.99 9.44
C ASP A 323 22.15 -21.17 10.68
N PHE A 324 21.05 -20.43 10.59
CA PHE A 324 20.59 -19.59 11.68
C PHE A 324 20.17 -20.37 12.94
N ILE A 325 19.44 -21.47 12.79
CA ILE A 325 19.05 -22.33 13.92
C ILE A 325 20.30 -22.94 14.57
N ALA A 326 21.30 -23.31 13.78
CA ALA A 326 22.57 -23.81 14.30
C ALA A 326 23.37 -22.72 15.03
N GLU A 327 23.30 -21.46 14.60
CA GLU A 327 23.98 -20.32 15.23
C GLU A 327 23.34 -19.85 16.54
N ILE A 328 22.00 -19.74 16.64
CA ILE A 328 21.34 -19.29 17.89
C ILE A 328 21.64 -20.25 19.04
N GLU A 329 21.67 -21.53 18.74
CA GLU A 329 21.68 -22.60 19.75
C GLU A 329 23.01 -23.37 19.69
N GLU A 330 24.13 -22.66 19.44
CA GLU A 330 25.46 -23.25 19.21
C GLU A 330 25.95 -24.19 20.34
N ASP A 331 25.47 -23.95 21.56
CA ASP A 331 25.81 -24.74 22.75
C ASP A 331 24.91 -25.98 22.94
N GLU A 332 23.72 -26.00 22.35
CA GLU A 332 22.69 -27.04 22.56
C GLU A 332 22.48 -27.92 21.32
N VAL A 333 22.66 -27.37 20.12
CA VAL A 333 22.36 -28.02 18.83
C VAL A 333 23.62 -28.51 18.14
N GLN A 334 23.71 -29.82 17.92
CA GLN A 334 24.79 -30.46 17.17
C GLN A 334 24.66 -30.25 15.66
N SER A 335 23.45 -30.39 15.11
CA SER A 335 23.17 -30.19 13.69
C SER A 335 21.70 -29.94 13.41
N VAL A 336 21.43 -29.30 12.28
CA VAL A 336 20.09 -29.13 11.72
C VAL A 336 20.09 -29.77 10.35
N ASP A 337 19.30 -30.83 10.18
CA ASP A 337 19.20 -31.56 8.91
C ASP A 337 17.81 -31.35 8.29
N VAL A 338 17.73 -31.14 6.98
CA VAL A 338 16.45 -31.10 6.25
C VAL A 338 16.06 -32.52 5.84
N ASP A 339 14.87 -32.97 6.24
CA ASP A 339 14.26 -34.20 5.76
C ASP A 339 13.53 -33.92 4.44
N TRP A 340 14.25 -34.12 3.32
CA TRP A 340 13.72 -33.86 1.98
C TRP A 340 12.61 -34.82 1.54
N GLU A 341 12.44 -35.98 2.19
CA GLU A 341 11.35 -36.91 1.88
C GLU A 341 10.02 -36.42 2.47
N GLU A 342 10.08 -35.74 3.62
CA GLU A 342 8.94 -35.11 4.30
C GLU A 342 8.86 -33.59 4.05
N SER A 343 9.60 -33.07 3.04
CA SER A 343 9.55 -31.67 2.61
C SER A 343 9.00 -31.54 1.20
N ALA A 344 8.19 -30.51 0.92
CA ALA A 344 7.55 -30.34 -0.38
C ALA A 344 7.38 -28.87 -0.79
N PRO A 345 7.51 -28.53 -2.09
CA PRO A 345 7.12 -27.21 -2.59
C PRO A 345 5.62 -27.00 -2.41
N ILE A 346 5.22 -25.79 -2.03
CA ILE A 346 3.84 -25.38 -1.82
C ILE A 346 3.41 -24.51 -3.01
N ALA A 347 2.36 -24.95 -3.72
CA ALA A 347 1.81 -24.22 -4.85
C ALA A 347 0.66 -23.25 -4.47
N ASP A 348 -0.07 -23.52 -3.38
CA ASP A 348 -1.21 -22.71 -2.90
C ASP A 348 -1.29 -22.71 -1.36
N LEU A 349 -1.54 -21.54 -0.75
CA LEU A 349 -1.60 -21.31 0.70
C LEU A 349 -2.93 -21.75 1.33
N SER A 350 -3.98 -21.93 0.53
CA SER A 350 -5.33 -22.26 1.00
C SER A 350 -5.47 -23.69 1.57
N ASP A 351 -4.52 -24.58 1.28
CA ASP A 351 -4.52 -25.97 1.73
C ASP A 351 -4.15 -26.17 3.20
N PHE A 352 -3.67 -25.12 3.91
CA PHE A 352 -3.16 -25.26 5.29
C PHE A 352 -3.77 -24.29 6.31
N ILE A 353 -4.81 -23.52 5.96
CA ILE A 353 -5.57 -22.68 6.93
C ILE A 353 -6.67 -23.51 7.65
N LYS A 354 -6.86 -24.78 7.28
CA LYS A 354 -7.76 -25.71 7.99
C LYS A 354 -6.99 -26.90 8.55
N CYS A 355 -6.34 -26.72 9.69
CA CYS A 355 -6.19 -27.71 10.77
C CYS A 355 -5.67 -27.01 12.02
#